data_AF-A0A662FJW5-F1
#
_entry.id   AF-A0A662FJW5-F1
#
_cell.length_a   1.000
_cell.length_b   1.000
_cell.length_c   1.000
_cell.angle_alpha   90.00
_cell.angle_beta   90.00
_cell.angle_gamma   90.00
#
_symmetry.space_group_name_H-M   'P 1'
#
loop_
_entity.id
_entity.type
_entity.pdbx_description
1 polymer ?
#
loop_
_entity_poly.entity_id
_entity_poly.type
_entity_poly.pdbx_seq_one_letter_code
_entity_poly.pdbx_strand_id
1 'polypeptide(L)'
;MTLTLYAWLLGTAQIAAVFLSIAAGIMGLSMYASAKQKKYLKSWKPLILVLCLFALTEIIGALKSFGIWSIPWLKHIVPSIMLLFLIAAVIKQINITRGLTE
;
A
#
# COMPACT_ATOMS: atom_id res chain seq x y z
N MET A 1 -17.56 -23.52 -16.12
CA MET A 1 -18.36 -22.40 -15.57
C MET A 1 -17.76 -21.80 -14.30
N THR A 2 -17.25 -22.60 -13.37
CA THR A 2 -16.55 -22.11 -12.16
C THR A 2 -15.25 -21.36 -12.47
N LEU A 3 -14.45 -21.85 -13.42
CA LEU A 3 -13.19 -21.20 -13.83
C LEU A 3 -13.38 -19.82 -14.47
N THR A 4 -14.42 -19.68 -15.31
CA THR A 4 -14.77 -18.41 -15.97
C THR A 4 -15.31 -17.39 -14.96
N LEU A 5 -16.11 -17.82 -13.99
CA LEU A 5 -16.59 -16.95 -12.92
C LEU A 5 -15.43 -16.47 -12.04
N TYR A 6 -14.50 -17.37 -11.70
CA TYR A 6 -13.32 -17.05 -10.89
C TYR A 6 -12.40 -16.04 -11.56
N ALA A 7 -12.12 -16.20 -12.86
CA ALA A 7 -11.32 -15.25 -13.63
C ALA A 7 -11.96 -13.86 -13.71
N TRP A 8 -13.29 -13.81 -13.89
CA TRP A 8 -14.03 -12.55 -13.93
C TRP A 8 -14.01 -11.83 -12.58
N LEU A 9 -14.23 -12.57 -11.48
CA LEU A 9 -14.20 -12.02 -10.13
C LEU A 9 -12.82 -11.46 -9.77
N LEU A 10 -11.75 -12.20 -10.09
CA LEU A 10 -10.37 -11.73 -9.92
C LEU A 10 -10.09 -10.46 -10.72
N GLY A 11 -10.50 -10.42 -11.99
CA GLY A 11 -10.33 -9.25 -12.84
C GLY A 11 -11.03 -8.01 -12.25
N THR A 12 -12.29 -8.16 -11.83
CA THR A 12 -13.04 -7.06 -11.20
C THR A 12 -12.45 -6.60 -9.88
N ALA A 13 -12.00 -7.54 -9.03
CA ALA A 13 -11.34 -7.22 -7.76
C ALA A 13 -10.03 -6.47 -7.98
N GLN A 14 -9.24 -6.87 -8.99
CA GLN A 14 -7.99 -6.22 -9.35
C GLN A 14 -8.23 -4.78 -9.82
N ILE A 15 -9.23 -4.55 -10.67
CA ILE A 15 -9.60 -3.21 -11.14
C ILE A 15 -10.06 -2.34 -9.96
N ALA A 16 -10.91 -2.89 -9.08
CA ALA A 16 -11.36 -2.19 -7.88
C ALA A 16 -10.19 -1.82 -6.96
N ALA A 17 -9.23 -2.72 -6.79
CA ALA A 17 -8.03 -2.47 -5.98
C ALA A 17 -7.16 -1.35 -6.55
N VAL A 18 -7.02 -1.25 -7.88
CA VAL A 18 -6.36 -0.10 -8.53
C VAL A 18 -7.06 1.22 -8.20
N PHE A 19 -8.40 1.30 -8.31
CA PHE A 19 -9.15 2.51 -7.93
C PHE A 19 -9.00 2.85 -6.43
N LEU A 20 -9.04 1.84 -5.56
CA LEU A 20 -8.78 1.98 -4.13
C LEU A 20 -7.37 2.52 -3.85
N SER A 21 -6.37 2.08 -4.60
CA SER A 21 -4.98 2.58 -4.45
C SER A 21 -4.86 4.06 -4.80
N ILE A 22 -5.59 4.53 -5.82
CA ILE A 22 -5.62 5.94 -6.19
C ILE A 22 -6.28 6.77 -5.08
N ALA A 23 -7.43 6.32 -4.57
CA ALA A 23 -8.11 6.98 -3.46
C ALA A 23 -7.24 7.02 -2.19
N ALA A 24 -6.56 5.92 -1.87
CA ALA A 24 -5.60 5.85 -0.76
C ALA A 24 -4.40 6.80 -0.96
N GLY A 25 -3.90 6.93 -2.19
CA GLY A 25 -2.86 7.89 -2.54
C GLY A 25 -3.31 9.34 -2.33
N ILE A 26 -4.53 9.69 -2.74
CA ILE A 26 -5.12 11.03 -2.54
C ILE A 26 -5.28 11.32 -1.04
N MET A 27 -5.80 10.36 -0.26
CA MET A 27 -5.92 10.49 1.20
C MET A 27 -4.55 10.64 1.88
N GLY A 28 -3.55 9.88 1.44
CA GLY A 28 -2.18 10.02 1.92
C GLY A 28 -1.61 11.41 1.63
N LEU A 29 -1.80 11.93 0.43
CA LEU A 29 -1.33 13.27 0.04
C LEU A 29 -2.00 14.38 0.84
N SER A 30 -3.32 14.31 1.05
CA SER A 30 -4.07 15.32 1.81
C SER A 30 -3.64 15.35 3.28
N MET A 31 -3.45 14.17 3.87
CA MET A 31 -2.94 14.03 5.23
C MET A 31 -1.47 14.47 5.34
N TYR A 32 -0.63 14.25 4.30
CA TYR A 32 0.76 14.75 4.28
C TYR A 32 0.79 16.28 4.27
N ALA A 33 -0.07 16.91 3.46
CA ALA A 33 -0.20 18.37 3.41
C ALA A 33 -0.57 18.96 4.77
N SER A 34 -1.53 18.35 5.47
CA SER A 34 -1.90 18.73 6.84
C SER A 34 -0.79 18.44 7.86
N ALA A 35 -0.07 17.33 7.72
CA ALA A 35 0.99 16.95 8.65
C ALA A 35 2.27 17.76 8.46
N LYS A 36 2.53 18.30 7.26
CA LYS A 36 3.68 19.20 7.00
C LYS A 36 3.65 20.46 7.87
N GLN A 37 2.46 20.88 8.33
CA GLN A 37 2.30 22.03 9.24
C GLN A 37 2.69 21.73 10.69
N LYS A 38 2.83 20.45 11.09
CA LYS A 38 3.29 20.07 12.44
C LYS A 38 4.60 19.28 12.37
N LYS A 39 5.46 19.37 13.40
CA LYS A 39 6.83 18.77 13.45
C LYS A 39 6.86 17.22 13.44
N TYR A 40 5.78 16.53 13.04
CA TYR A 40 5.62 15.06 13.01
C TYR A 40 6.07 14.42 11.67
N LEU A 41 6.79 15.16 10.82
CA LEU A 41 7.25 14.76 9.48
C LEU A 41 8.05 13.44 9.42
N LYS A 42 8.66 13.00 10.53
CA LYS A 42 9.51 11.79 10.55
C LYS A 42 8.74 10.48 10.35
N SER A 43 7.44 10.41 10.66
CA SER A 43 6.62 9.19 10.44
C SER A 43 5.98 9.10 9.06
N TRP A 44 5.99 10.20 8.29
CA TRP A 44 5.39 10.25 6.97
C TRP A 44 6.22 9.59 5.86
N LYS A 45 7.55 9.60 6.00
CA LYS A 45 8.47 8.94 5.06
C LYS A 45 8.18 7.44 4.86
N PRO A 46 8.06 6.61 5.92
CA PRO A 46 7.74 5.19 5.74
C PRO A 46 6.33 4.98 5.17
N LEU A 47 5.35 5.83 5.52
CA LEU A 47 3.99 5.73 4.98
C LEU A 47 3.94 5.94 3.45
N ILE A 48 4.63 6.97 2.95
CA ILE A 48 4.73 7.24 1.50
C ILE A 48 5.42 6.07 0.79
N LEU A 49 6.48 5.52 1.38
CA LEU A 49 7.18 4.37 0.82
C LEU A 49 6.28 3.12 0.73
N VAL A 50 5.42 2.90 1.74
CA VAL A 50 4.40 1.83 1.70
C VAL A 50 3.37 2.08 0.60
N LEU A 51 2.91 3.32 0.42
CA LEU A 51 1.96 3.65 -0.65
C LEU A 51 2.56 3.41 -2.04
N CYS A 52 3.84 3.72 -2.25
CA CYS A 52 4.53 3.40 -3.50
C CYS A 52 4.67 1.88 -3.72
N LEU A 53 5.04 1.13 -2.67
CA LEU A 53 5.09 -0.34 -2.74
C LEU A 53 3.71 -0.93 -3.04
N PHE A 54 2.64 -0.37 -2.46
CA PHE A 54 1.27 -0.78 -2.72
C PHE A 54 0.87 -0.59 -4.18
N ALA A 55 1.16 0.60 -4.74
CA ALA A 55 0.89 0.88 -6.15
C ALA A 55 1.64 -0.09 -7.08
N LEU A 56 2.90 -0.40 -6.78
CA LEU A 56 3.67 -1.41 -7.52
C LEU A 56 3.03 -2.80 -7.45
N THR A 57 2.54 -3.23 -6.27
CA THR A 57 1.84 -4.52 -6.17
C THR A 57 0.55 -4.58 -6.97
N GLU A 58 -0.20 -3.47 -7.04
CA GLU A 58 -1.42 -3.43 -7.84
C GLU A 58 -1.14 -3.51 -9.33
N ILE A 59 -0.07 -2.85 -9.82
CA ILE A 59 0.39 -2.97 -11.21
C ILE A 59 0.82 -4.40 -11.53
N ILE A 60 1.59 -5.03 -10.64
CA ILE A 60 2.04 -6.43 -10.81
C ILE A 60 0.84 -7.40 -10.77
N GLY A 61 -0.13 -7.16 -9.89
CA GLY A 61 -1.36 -7.95 -9.81
C GLY A 61 -2.22 -7.80 -11.06
N ALA A 62 -2.30 -6.60 -11.64
CA ALA A 62 -2.95 -6.36 -12.93
C ALA A 62 -2.25 -7.12 -14.06
N LEU A 63 -0.92 -7.00 -14.17
CA LEU A 63 -0.11 -7.73 -15.17
C LEU A 63 -0.29 -9.25 -15.06
N LYS A 64 -0.41 -9.77 -13.84
CA LYS A 64 -0.72 -11.18 -13.59
C LYS A 64 -2.12 -11.57 -14.06
N SER A 65 -3.13 -10.74 -13.77
CA SER A 65 -4.51 -11.00 -14.17
C SER A 65 -4.68 -11.02 -15.70
N PHE A 66 -3.85 -10.29 -16.44
CA PHE A 66 -3.77 -10.35 -17.90
C PHE A 66 -2.85 -11.44 -18.45
N GLY A 67 -2.23 -12.25 -17.59
CA GLY A 67 -1.37 -13.36 -18.00
C GLY A 67 0.02 -12.97 -18.55
N ILE A 68 0.43 -11.71 -18.41
CA ILE A 68 1.70 -11.19 -18.95
C ILE A 68 2.89 -11.63 -18.11
N TRP A 69 2.72 -11.72 -16.78
CA TRP A 69 3.80 -12.08 -15.85
C TRP A 69 3.24 -12.76 -14.59
N SER A 70 3.81 -13.89 -14.14
CA SER A 70 3.42 -14.53 -12.88
C SER A 70 4.62 -15.03 -12.08
N ILE A 71 5.03 -14.28 -11.05
CA ILE A 71 6.00 -14.75 -10.03
C ILE A 71 5.22 -15.10 -8.75
N PRO A 72 5.08 -16.39 -8.39
CA PRO A 72 4.27 -16.82 -7.24
C PRO A 72 4.74 -16.26 -5.89
N TRP A 73 6.06 -16.16 -5.70
CA TRP A 73 6.71 -15.79 -4.44
C TRP A 73 6.52 -14.30 -4.10
N LEU A 74 6.42 -13.45 -5.12
CA LEU A 74 6.30 -12.00 -4.97
C LEU A 74 4.98 -11.60 -4.30
N LYS A 75 3.93 -12.43 -4.44
CA LYS A 75 2.63 -12.25 -3.80
C LYS A 75 2.67 -12.25 -2.28
N HIS A 76 3.62 -12.96 -1.68
CA HIS A 76 3.71 -13.10 -0.24
C HIS A 76 4.77 -12.17 0.33
N ILE A 77 5.90 -12.04 -0.38
CA ILE A 77 7.03 -11.23 0.07
C ILE A 77 6.65 -9.75 0.15
N VAL A 78 5.98 -9.20 -0.87
CA VAL A 78 5.73 -7.75 -0.91
C VAL A 78 4.72 -7.30 0.16
N PRO A 79 3.57 -7.97 0.38
CA PRO A 79 2.67 -7.62 1.48
C PRO A 79 3.33 -7.75 2.86
N SER A 80 4.18 -8.76 3.07
CA SER A 80 4.92 -8.92 4.34
C SER A 80 5.89 -7.75 4.59
N ILE A 81 6.62 -7.31 3.56
CA ILE A 81 7.50 -6.13 3.65
C ILE A 81 6.68 -4.87 3.94
N MET A 82 5.57 -4.67 3.23
CA MET A 82 4.67 -3.54 3.47
C MET A 82 4.13 -3.51 4.90
N LEU A 83 3.71 -4.66 5.43
CA LEU A 83 3.23 -4.79 6.80
C LEU A 83 4.32 -4.40 7.81
N LEU A 84 5.55 -4.85 7.59
CA LEU A 84 6.69 -4.50 8.45
C LEU A 84 6.95 -2.99 8.46
N PHE A 85 6.90 -2.34 7.29
CA PHE A 85 7.02 -0.88 7.20
C PHE A 85 5.86 -0.14 7.87
N LEU A 86 4.62 -0.65 7.79
CA LEU A 86 3.46 -0.09 8.49
C LEU A 86 3.62 -0.20 10.00
N ILE A 87 4.04 -1.37 10.51
CA ILE A 87 4.31 -1.57 11.94
C ILE A 87 5.38 -0.59 12.42
N ALA A 88 6.49 -0.45 11.68
CA ALA A 88 7.54 0.50 12.01
C ALA A 88 7.04 1.96 12.00
N ALA A 89 6.18 2.33 11.04
CA ALA A 89 5.58 3.66 10.95
C ALA A 89 4.67 3.95 12.16
N VAL A 90 3.85 2.98 12.57
CA VAL A 90 2.94 3.10 13.72
C VAL A 90 3.72 3.19 15.03
N ILE A 91 4.72 2.33 15.24
CA ILE A 91 5.59 2.40 16.43
C ILE A 91 6.25 3.77 16.52
N LYS A 92 6.79 4.27 15.41
CA LYS A 92 7.40 5.60 15.36
C LYS A 92 6.40 6.70 15.66
N GLN A 93 5.17 6.63 15.13
CA GLN A 93 4.12 7.59 15.44
C GLN A 93 3.71 7.56 16.91
N ILE A 94 3.59 6.38 17.53
CA ILE A 94 3.30 6.21 18.96
C ILE A 94 4.41 6.84 19.81
N ASN A 95 5.68 6.58 19.50
CA ASN A 95 6.81 7.14 20.24
C ASN A 95 6.88 8.67 20.14
N ILE A 96 6.60 9.24 18.97
CA ILE A 96 6.53 10.70 18.81
C ILE A 96 5.33 11.28 19.58
N THR A 97 4.19 10.59 19.58
CA THR A 97 2.98 11.04 20.32
C THR A 97 3.19 10.98 21.83
N ARG A 98 3.97 9.99 22.30
CA ARG A 98 4.39 9.85 23.71
C ARG A 98 5.52 10.80 24.12
N GLY A 99 6.07 11.60 23.21
CA GLY A 99 7.17 12.53 23.49
C GLY A 99 8.52 11.87 23.75
N LEU A 100 8.69 10.58 23.42
CA LEU A 100 9.91 9.80 23.71
C LEU A 100 11.03 9.98 22.68
N THR A 101 10.84 10.85 21.67
CA THR A 101 11.84 11.10 20.62
C THR A 101 11.91 12.59 20.30
N GLU A 102 12.89 13.27 20.91
CA GLU A 102 13.52 14.48 20.36
C GLU A 102 14.53 14.09 19.27
#